data_AF-A0A645F947-F1
#
_entry.id   AF-A0A645F947-F1
#
_cell.length_a   1.000
_cell.length_b   1.000
_cell.length_c   1.000
_cell.angle_alpha   90.00
_cell.angle_beta   90.00
_cell.angle_gamma   90.00
#
_symmetry.space_group_name_H-M   'P 1'
#
loop_
_entity.id
_entity.type
_entity.pdbx_description
1 polymer ?
#
loop_
_entity_poly.entity_id
_entity_poly.type
_entity_poly.pdbx_seq_one_letter_code
_entity_poly.pdbx_strand_id
1 'polypeptide(L)'
;MSQNTVRKYVLSLEGKALILTEPTTVYTKSGVKRNGSLLYTIRPIQEALDLFYARQMARVDEDVAKQCAVAKLAKLAPIAPCEPLCGALERAASPSPTEDGLSGIEAVSGEEQRTKEKAG
;
A
#
# COMPACT_ATOMS: atom_id res chain seq x y z
N MET A 1 -6.05 -7.40 -26.36
CA MET A 1 -4.97 -6.40 -26.44
C MET A 1 -3.65 -7.13 -26.49
N SER A 2 -2.89 -7.08 -27.60
CA SER A 2 -1.61 -7.79 -27.70
C SER A 2 -0.54 -7.11 -26.83
N GLN A 3 0.32 -7.90 -26.18
CA GLN A 3 1.51 -7.36 -25.53
C GLN A 3 2.46 -6.83 -26.61
N ASN A 4 2.66 -5.52 -26.62
CA ASN A 4 3.72 -4.92 -27.43
C ASN A 4 5.08 -5.37 -26.87
N THR A 5 5.75 -6.26 -27.61
CA THR A 5 7.04 -6.84 -27.23
C THR A 5 8.14 -5.79 -27.12
N VAL A 6 8.09 -4.74 -27.94
CA VAL A 6 9.07 -3.64 -27.90
C VAL A 6 8.96 -2.89 -26.57
N ARG A 7 7.75 -2.51 -26.16
CA ARG A 7 7.54 -1.81 -24.87
C ARG A 7 8.04 -2.65 -23.69
N LYS A 8 7.83 -3.96 -23.72
CA LYS A 8 8.35 -4.88 -22.70
C LYS A 8 9.87 -4.78 -22.56
N TYR A 9 10.60 -4.84 -23.68
CA TYR A 9 12.06 -4.78 -23.65
C TYR A 9 12.58 -3.39 -23.29
N VAL A 10 11.95 -2.33 -23.79
CA VAL A 10 12.31 -0.94 -23.44
C VAL A 10 12.21 -0.72 -21.93
N LEU A 11 11.09 -1.08 -21.31
CA LEU A 11 10.91 -0.98 -19.85
C LEU A 11 11.96 -1.80 -19.08
N SER A 12 12.34 -2.98 -19.60
CA SER A 12 13.38 -3.80 -18.96
C SER A 12 14.76 -3.13 -19.03
N LEU A 13 15.09 -2.49 -20.15
CA LEU A 13 16.36 -1.79 -20.32
C LEU A 13 16.43 -0.52 -19.49
N GLU A 14 15.36 0.27 -19.43
CA GLU A 14 15.22 1.43 -18.55
C GLU A 14 15.29 1.03 -17.08
N GLY A 15 14.58 -0.03 -16.71
CA GLY A 15 14.60 -0.62 -15.38
C GLY A 15 16.01 -1.07 -14.98
N LYS A 16 16.86 -1.47 -15.94
CA LYS A 16 18.28 -1.77 -15.74
C LYS A 16 19.22 -0.57 -15.93
N ALA A 17 18.67 0.62 -16.20
CA ALA A 17 19.39 1.85 -16.52
C ALA A 17 20.36 1.76 -17.72
N LEU A 18 20.15 0.82 -18.63
CA LEU A 18 20.99 0.64 -19.81
C LEU A 18 20.68 1.64 -20.92
N ILE A 19 19.44 2.14 -20.94
CA ILE A 19 18.98 3.17 -21.87
C ILE A 19 18.23 4.27 -21.10
N LEU A 20 18.17 5.42 -21.74
CA LEU A 20 17.24 6.51 -21.43
C LEU A 20 16.28 6.66 -22.60
N THR A 21 15.02 6.97 -22.31
CA THR A 21 14.04 7.31 -23.33
C THR A 21 13.47 8.70 -23.12
N GLU A 22 13.28 9.40 -24.24
CA GLU A 22 12.70 10.73 -24.25
C GLU A 22 11.59 10.80 -25.32
N PRO A 23 10.40 11.31 -25.00
CA PRO A 23 9.36 11.51 -26.01
C PRO A 23 9.74 12.67 -26.93
N THR A 24 9.69 12.43 -28.24
CA THR A 24 9.87 13.50 -29.23
C THR A 24 8.52 14.02 -29.75
N THR A 25 8.55 15.19 -30.37
CA THR A 25 7.38 15.80 -31.02
C THR A 25 7.74 16.25 -32.42
N VAL A 26 6.84 16.05 -33.37
CA VAL A 26 7.05 16.40 -34.78
C VAL A 26 6.06 17.47 -35.19
N TYR A 27 6.52 18.46 -35.97
CA TYR A 27 5.67 19.52 -36.51
C TYR A 27 5.39 19.25 -37.99
N THR A 28 4.11 19.31 -38.38
CA THR A 28 3.73 19.22 -39.80
C THR A 28 4.07 20.51 -40.53
N LYS A 29 4.07 20.48 -41.87
CA LYS A 29 4.25 21.67 -42.71
C LYS A 29 3.23 22.78 -42.42
N SER A 30 2.05 22.40 -41.94
CA SER A 30 0.98 23.31 -41.49
C SER A 30 1.15 23.82 -40.05
N GLY A 31 2.25 23.49 -39.37
CA GLY A 31 2.54 23.92 -38.00
C GLY A 31 1.84 23.10 -36.90
N VAL A 32 1.11 22.03 -37.24
CA VAL A 32 0.40 21.21 -36.26
C VAL A 32 1.36 20.27 -35.53
N LYS A 33 1.31 20.29 -34.20
CA LYS A 33 2.10 19.41 -33.33
C LYS A 33 1.55 17.98 -33.37
N ARG A 34 2.43 17.00 -33.54
CA ARG A 34 2.13 15.56 -33.45
C ARG A 34 3.09 14.87 -32.50
N ASN A 35 2.63 13.75 -31.93
CA ASN A 35 3.49 12.86 -31.14
C ASN A 35 4.54 12.25 -32.06
N GLY A 36 5.81 12.40 -31.68
CA GLY A 36 6.92 11.74 -32.35
C GLY A 36 7.18 10.34 -31.80
N SER A 37 8.34 9.80 -32.14
CA SER A 37 8.86 8.55 -31.59
C SER A 37 9.59 8.77 -30.26
N LEU A 38 9.93 7.69 -29.56
CA LEU A 38 10.90 7.77 -28.46
C LEU A 38 12.31 7.92 -29.04
N LEU A 39 13.07 8.88 -28.50
CA LEU A 39 14.52 8.95 -28.65
C LEU A 39 15.15 8.02 -27.62
N TYR A 40 16.07 7.18 -28.06
CA TYR A 40 16.77 6.22 -27.21
C TYR A 40 18.24 6.62 -27.10
N THR A 41 18.70 6.79 -25.86
CA THR A 41 20.10 7.07 -25.57
C THR A 41 20.69 5.90 -24.81
N ILE A 42 21.74 5.28 -25.35
CA ILE A 42 22.47 4.23 -24.67
C ILE A 42 23.33 4.87 -23.60
N ARG A 43 23.23 4.37 -22.37
CA ARG A 43 24.04 4.87 -21.26
C ARG A 43 25.48 4.31 -21.35
N PRO A 44 26.52 5.09 -21.01
CA PRO A 44 27.86 4.56 -20.82
C PRO A 44 27.87 3.37 -19.86
N ILE A 45 28.69 2.36 -20.17
CA ILE A 45 28.73 1.10 -19.41
C ILE A 45 29.05 1.36 -17.94
N GLN A 46 30.04 2.23 -17.66
CA GLN A 46 30.45 2.54 -16.29
C GLN A 46 29.29 3.14 -15.48
N GLU A 47 28.60 4.12 -16.04
CA GLU A 47 27.48 4.78 -15.38
C GLU A 47 26.31 3.81 -15.10
N ALA A 48 26.05 2.88 -16.03
CA ALA A 48 25.04 1.84 -15.81
C ALA A 48 25.44 0.87 -14.68
N LEU A 49 26.71 0.51 -14.58
CA LEU A 49 27.24 -0.31 -13.48
C LEU A 49 27.11 0.41 -12.13
N ASP A 50 27.48 1.68 -12.07
CA ASP A 50 27.42 2.48 -10.85
C ASP A 50 25.97 2.54 -10.33
N LEU A 51 25.01 2.78 -11.21
CA LEU A 51 23.58 2.74 -10.87
C LEU A 51 23.11 1.35 -10.43
N PHE A 52 23.61 0.30 -11.07
CA PHE A 52 23.28 -1.06 -10.69
C PHE A 52 23.75 -1.35 -9.26
N TYR A 53 24.99 -1.02 -8.92
CA TYR A 53 25.53 -1.23 -7.57
C TYR A 53 24.83 -0.36 -6.54
N ALA A 54 24.56 0.92 -6.85
CA ALA A 54 23.81 1.80 -5.95
C ALA A 54 22.44 1.21 -5.57
N ARG A 55 21.73 0.61 -6.52
CA ARG A 55 20.44 -0.06 -6.27
C ARG A 55 20.58 -1.33 -5.44
N GLN A 56 21.67 -2.10 -5.62
CA GLN A 56 21.93 -3.28 -4.79
C GLN A 56 22.16 -2.87 -3.33
N MET A 57 22.95 -1.83 -3.10
CA MET A 57 23.19 -1.31 -1.74
C MET A 57 21.90 -0.80 -1.11
N ALA A 58 21.12 0.01 -1.83
CA ALA A 58 19.84 0.51 -1.33
C ALA A 58 18.88 -0.63 -0.91
N ARG A 59 18.83 -1.74 -1.66
CA ARG A 59 18.02 -2.92 -1.30
C ARG A 59 18.49 -3.57 0.00
N VAL A 60 19.81 -3.75 0.14
CA VAL A 60 20.39 -4.30 1.37
C VAL A 60 20.06 -3.39 2.56
N ASP A 61 20.22 -2.09 2.40
CA ASP A 61 19.91 -1.10 3.44
C ASP A 61 18.43 -1.12 3.84
N GLU A 62 17.52 -1.21 2.86
CA GLU A 62 16.08 -1.35 3.10
C GLU A 62 15.75 -2.62 3.88
N ASP A 63 16.37 -3.74 3.55
CA ASP A 63 16.12 -5.02 4.22
C ASP A 63 16.66 -5.02 5.66
N VAL A 64 17.83 -4.42 5.88
CA VAL A 64 18.36 -4.17 7.22
C VAL A 64 17.41 -3.27 8.01
N ALA A 65 16.91 -2.19 7.41
CA ALA A 65 15.96 -1.28 8.05
C ALA A 65 14.66 -2.01 8.45
N LYS A 66 14.12 -2.85 7.56
CA LYS A 66 12.95 -3.70 7.86
C LYS A 66 13.22 -4.65 9.02
N GLN A 67 14.36 -5.34 9.03
CA GLN A 67 14.74 -6.23 10.12
C GLN A 67 14.88 -5.50 11.45
N CYS A 68 15.51 -4.32 11.45
CA CYS A 68 15.61 -3.48 12.64
C CYS A 68 14.23 -3.04 13.14
N ALA A 69 13.31 -2.68 12.25
CA ALA A 69 11.94 -2.32 12.61
C ALA A 69 11.20 -3.51 13.25
N VAL A 70 11.29 -4.69 12.65
CA VAL A 70 10.70 -5.94 13.20
C VAL A 70 11.27 -6.26 14.58
N ALA A 71 12.59 -6.17 14.75
CA ALA A 71 13.24 -6.42 16.04
C ALA A 71 12.80 -5.41 17.12
N LYS A 72 12.59 -4.14 16.75
CA LYS A 72 12.05 -3.12 17.67
C LYS A 72 10.61 -3.43 18.05
N LEU A 73 9.76 -3.80 17.10
CA LEU A 73 8.38 -4.20 17.37
C LEU A 73 8.29 -5.44 18.26
N ALA A 74 9.14 -6.45 18.01
CA ALA A 74 9.22 -7.66 18.83
C ALA A 74 9.65 -7.37 20.28
N LYS A 75 10.49 -6.35 20.51
CA LYS A 75 10.86 -5.90 21.86
C LYS A 75 9.74 -5.12 22.57
N LEU A 76 8.82 -4.53 21.81
CA LEU A 76 7.69 -3.75 22.34
C LEU A 76 6.43 -4.61 22.58
N ALA A 77 6.37 -5.85 22.07
CA ALA A 77 5.31 -6.80 22.36
C ALA A 77 5.79 -7.86 23.38
N PRO A 78 5.04 -8.24 24.44
CA PRO A 78 3.68 -7.86 24.83
C PRO A 78 3.62 -7.09 26.17
N ILE A 79 2.80 -6.03 26.23
CA ILE A 79 2.12 -5.69 27.48
C ILE A 79 0.92 -6.64 27.55
N ALA A 80 0.83 -7.43 28.62
CA ALA A 80 -0.29 -8.34 28.87
C ALA A 80 -1.62 -7.61 28.66
N PRO A 81 -2.72 -8.32 28.27
CA PRO A 81 -4.04 -7.70 28.27
C PRO A 81 -4.23 -7.04 29.63
N CYS A 82 -4.32 -5.71 29.67
CA CYS A 82 -4.61 -5.00 30.89
C CYS A 82 -5.95 -5.57 31.37
N GLU A 83 -5.93 -6.35 32.45
CA GLU A 83 -7.14 -6.77 33.10
C GLU A 83 -7.85 -5.47 33.51
N PRO A 84 -9.03 -5.15 32.96
CA PRO A 84 -9.72 -3.94 33.37
C PRO A 84 -10.07 -4.16 34.84
N LEU A 85 -9.43 -3.39 35.72
CA LEU A 85 -9.79 -3.30 37.14
C LEU A 85 -11.16 -2.61 37.25
N CYS A 86 -12.20 -3.32 36.83
CA CYS A 86 -13.58 -2.98 37.14
C CYS A 86 -13.78 -3.33 38.61
N GLY A 87 -13.43 -2.38 39.49
CA GLY A 87 -13.87 -2.40 40.86
C GLY A 87 -15.40 -2.47 40.89
N ALA A 88 -15.92 -3.51 41.55
CA ALA A 88 -17.32 -3.59 41.93
C ALA A 88 -17.66 -2.37 42.79
N LEU A 89 -18.32 -1.36 42.21
CA LEU A 89 -18.94 -0.31 43.01
C LEU A 89 -20.30 -0.85 43.44
N GLU A 90 -20.37 -1.12 44.74
CA GLU A 90 -21.50 -1.77 45.39
C GLU A 90 -22.84 -1.07 45.15
N ARG A 91 -23.85 -1.94 45.11
CA ARG A 91 -25.28 -1.60 45.05
C ARG A 91 -25.70 -0.89 46.35
N ALA A 92 -25.80 0.44 46.32
CA ALA A 92 -26.53 1.19 47.33
C ALA A 92 -28.00 1.33 46.90
N ALA A 93 -28.89 0.96 47.81
CA ALA A 93 -30.32 0.82 47.61
C ALA A 93 -31.09 2.16 47.67
N SER A 94 -32.03 2.33 46.72
CA SER A 94 -33.38 2.97 46.84
C SER A 94 -33.49 4.48 47.19
N PRO A 95 -34.62 5.20 46.93
CA PRO A 95 -35.93 4.80 46.36
C PRO A 95 -36.46 5.67 45.17
N SER A 96 -37.52 5.19 44.52
CA SER A 96 -38.42 5.84 43.52
C SER A 96 -39.23 7.03 44.12
N PRO A 97 -40.11 7.79 43.41
CA PRO A 97 -40.76 7.64 42.08
C PRO A 97 -40.67 8.93 41.20
N THR A 98 -41.14 9.05 39.94
CA THR A 98 -42.53 9.00 39.44
C THR A 98 -42.53 9.27 37.91
N GLU A 99 -43.49 8.66 37.20
CA GLU A 99 -44.12 8.99 35.91
C GLU A 99 -43.31 9.43 34.67
N ASP A 100 -43.49 8.67 33.57
CA ASP A 100 -44.12 9.13 32.31
C ASP A 100 -43.46 8.56 31.05
N GLY A 101 -44.31 8.01 30.16
CA GLY A 101 -44.03 7.98 28.72
C GLY A 101 -43.58 6.65 28.14
N LEU A 102 -44.56 5.75 27.95
CA LEU A 102 -44.49 4.72 26.92
C LEU A 102 -44.25 5.36 25.55
N SER A 103 -43.12 5.09 24.92
CA SER A 103 -43.02 5.02 23.46
C SER A 103 -41.98 3.98 23.09
N GLY A 104 -42.46 2.82 22.66
CA GLY A 104 -41.63 1.76 22.14
C GLY A 104 -41.20 2.08 20.71
N ILE A 105 -39.96 1.73 20.40
CA ILE A 105 -39.52 1.27 19.08
C ILE A 105 -38.31 0.35 19.36
N GLU A 106 -38.56 -0.96 19.39
CA GLU A 106 -38.46 -1.86 18.24
C GLU A 106 -37.05 -2.51 18.21
N ALA A 107 -37.01 -3.78 18.60
CA ALA A 107 -35.82 -4.61 18.52
C ALA A 107 -35.62 -5.06 17.07
N VAL A 108 -34.49 -4.70 16.48
CA VAL A 108 -33.98 -5.39 15.28
C VAL A 108 -32.80 -6.25 15.70
N SER A 109 -33.10 -7.52 15.90
CA SER A 109 -32.12 -8.60 15.91
C SER A 109 -31.68 -8.89 14.48
N GLY A 110 -30.37 -8.94 14.25
CA GLY A 110 -29.79 -9.39 12.98
C GLY A 110 -28.41 -9.97 13.22
N GLU A 111 -28.36 -11.25 13.58
CA GLU A 111 -27.15 -12.07 13.45
C GLU A 111 -26.85 -12.25 11.96
N GLU A 112 -25.64 -11.92 11.51
CA GLU A 112 -25.14 -12.37 10.21
C GLU A 112 -23.98 -13.34 10.41
N GLN A 113 -24.33 -14.62 10.26
CA GLN A 113 -23.40 -15.74 10.23
C GLN A 113 -22.63 -15.77 8.91
N ARG A 114 -21.29 -15.72 9.05
CA ARG A 114 -20.31 -16.65 8.47
C ARG A 114 -20.53 -17.14 7.02
N THR A 115 -19.65 -16.64 6.16
CA THR A 115 -18.97 -17.29 5.01
C THR A 115 -19.36 -18.72 4.64
N LYS A 116 -19.70 -18.93 3.37
CA LYS A 116 -19.26 -20.11 2.60
C LYS A 116 -19.08 -19.80 1.11
N GLU A 117 -17.83 -19.90 0.72
CA GLU A 117 -17.28 -20.01 -0.63
C GLU A 117 -17.68 -21.36 -1.27
N LYS A 118 -18.29 -21.34 -2.47
CA LYS A 118 -18.12 -22.37 -3.52
C LYS A 118 -18.83 -22.00 -4.83
N ALA A 119 -18.08 -21.90 -5.91
CA ALA A 119 -18.40 -22.18 -7.33
C ALA A 119 -17.38 -21.41 -8.19
N GLY A 120 -16.71 -21.96 -9.20
CA GLY A 120 -16.72 -23.27 -9.83
C GLY A 120 -15.61 -23.29 -10.89
#